data_AF-A0A7W7TYX0-F1
#
_entry.id   AF-A0A7W7TYX0-F1
#
_cell.length_a   1.000
_cell.length_b   1.000
_cell.length_c   1.000
_cell.angle_alpha   90.00
_cell.angle_beta   90.00
_cell.angle_gamma   90.00
#
_symmetry.space_group_name_H-M   'P 1'
#
loop_
_entity.id
_entity.type
_entity.pdbx_description
1 polymer ?
#
loop_
_entity_poly.entity_id
_entity_poly.type
_entity_poly.pdbx_seq_one_letter_code
_entity_poly.pdbx_strand_id
1 'polypeptide(L)'
;MTTRYEVAPGYRVNVRSGPSTKYPIVRVLPLGATVAIYCQKYGEWVGGPYGTTNIWDNIAPGEYVADAYVHTGSDEMVAPRCS
;
A
#
# COMPACT_ATOMS: atom_id res chain seq x y z
N MET A 1 6.11 -3.49 18.80
CA MET A 1 6.11 -4.37 17.61
C MET A 1 5.33 -3.64 16.53
N THR A 2 5.88 -3.47 15.34
CA THR A 2 5.14 -2.85 14.22
C THR A 2 4.27 -3.92 13.58
N THR A 3 2.95 -3.70 13.54
CA THR A 3 2.02 -4.59 12.84
C THR A 3 2.43 -4.69 11.37
N ARG A 4 2.50 -5.91 10.86
CA ARG A 4 2.80 -6.19 9.46
C ARG A 4 1.57 -6.78 8.80
N TYR A 5 1.38 -6.41 7.54
CA TYR A 5 0.27 -6.84 6.71
C TYR A 5 0.81 -7.60 5.51
N GLU A 6 0.06 -8.60 5.09
CA GLU A 6 0.42 -9.43 3.94
C GLU A 6 0.01 -8.74 2.64
N VAL A 7 0.88 -8.82 1.63
CA VAL A 7 0.52 -8.45 0.27
C VAL A 7 -0.35 -9.55 -0.35
N ALA A 8 -1.27 -9.17 -1.24
CA ALA A 8 -2.15 -10.08 -1.95
C ALA A 8 -1.40 -11.31 -2.51
N PRO A 9 -1.83 -12.54 -2.17
CA PRO A 9 -1.19 -13.76 -2.65
C PRO A 9 -1.13 -13.83 -4.18
N GLY A 10 0.03 -14.17 -4.73
CA GLY A 10 0.22 -14.26 -6.18
C GLY A 10 0.48 -12.93 -6.90
N TYR A 11 0.52 -11.80 -6.18
CA TYR A 11 0.81 -10.48 -6.76
C TYR A 11 2.20 -9.98 -6.43
N ARG A 12 2.87 -9.42 -7.44
CA ARG A 12 4.01 -8.51 -7.24
C ARG A 12 3.45 -7.10 -7.18
N VAL A 13 3.78 -6.35 -6.13
CA VAL A 13 3.22 -5.01 -5.90
C VAL A 13 4.25 -3.93 -6.19
N ASN A 14 3.85 -2.95 -6.99
CA ASN A 14 4.68 -1.81 -7.31
C ASN A 14 4.69 -0.83 -6.13
N VAL A 15 5.88 -0.53 -5.63
CA VAL A 15 6.12 0.55 -4.69
C VAL A 15 6.39 1.82 -5.49
N ARG A 16 5.67 2.88 -5.18
CA ARG A 16 5.72 4.16 -5.90
C ARG A 16 6.22 5.28 -5.01
N SER A 17 6.78 6.32 -5.61
CA SER A 17 7.27 7.49 -4.87
C SER A 17 6.15 8.44 -4.39
N GLY A 18 4.87 8.05 -4.54
CA GLY A 18 3.72 8.88 -4.17
C GLY A 18 2.39 8.15 -4.38
N PRO A 19 1.28 8.73 -3.88
CA PRO A 19 -0.04 8.08 -3.82
C PRO A 19 -0.82 8.18 -5.16
N SER A 20 -0.20 7.76 -6.26
CA SER A 20 -0.83 7.67 -7.58
C SER A 20 0.00 6.78 -8.51
N THR A 21 -0.67 6.13 -9.46
CA THR A 21 -0.03 5.34 -10.52
C THR A 21 0.84 6.16 -11.48
N LYS A 22 0.73 7.49 -11.43
CA LYS A 22 1.56 8.44 -12.18
C LYS A 22 2.95 8.64 -11.55
N TYR A 23 3.12 8.34 -10.26
CA TYR A 23 4.44 8.41 -9.63
C TYR A 23 5.31 7.23 -10.09
N PRO A 24 6.63 7.46 -10.28
CA PRO A 24 7.55 6.41 -10.69
C PRO A 24 7.57 5.25 -9.70
N ILE A 25 7.80 4.06 -10.23
CA ILE A 25 8.03 2.84 -9.45
C ILE A 25 9.47 2.92 -8.91
N VAL A 26 9.61 2.87 -7.59
CA VAL A 26 10.91 2.90 -6.90
C VAL A 26 11.39 1.52 -6.50
N ARG A 27 10.46 0.58 -6.33
CA ARG A 27 10.74 -0.82 -5.96
C ARG A 27 9.54 -1.71 -6.35
N VAL A 28 9.77 -3.01 -6.44
CA VAL A 28 8.70 -4.02 -6.59
C VAL A 28 8.79 -5.01 -5.44
N LEU A 29 7.69 -5.23 -4.74
CA LEU A 29 7.58 -6.24 -3.69
C LEU A 29 7.45 -7.63 -4.33
N PRO A 30 8.20 -8.64 -3.83
CA PRO A 30 8.08 -10.01 -4.30
C PRO A 30 6.75 -10.64 -3.87
N LEU A 31 6.45 -11.81 -4.43
CA LEU A 31 5.31 -12.63 -4.02
C LEU A 31 5.41 -12.99 -2.54
N GLY A 32 4.29 -12.95 -1.82
CA GLY A 32 4.23 -13.28 -0.39
C GLY A 32 4.96 -12.29 0.51
N ALA A 33 5.25 -11.07 0.02
CA ALA A 33 5.84 -10.03 0.83
C ALA A 33 4.90 -9.58 1.96
N THR A 34 5.50 -9.09 3.05
CA THR A 34 4.78 -8.39 4.11
C THR A 34 5.32 -6.98 4.27
N VAL A 35 4.43 -6.04 4.57
CA VAL A 35 4.76 -4.63 4.74
C VAL A 35 4.35 -4.13 6.11
N ALA A 36 5.12 -3.19 6.65
CA ALA A 36 4.67 -2.36 7.76
C ALA A 36 4.02 -1.11 7.18
N ILE A 37 2.91 -0.66 7.77
CA ILE A 37 2.26 0.60 7.39
C ILE A 37 2.63 1.64 8.44
N TYR A 38 3.37 2.67 8.04
CA TYR A 38 3.79 3.76 8.92
C TYR A 38 2.73 4.85 9.00
N CYS A 39 2.13 5.19 7.87
CA CYS A 39 1.03 6.13 7.75
C CYS A 39 0.29 5.88 6.44
N GLN A 40 -0.91 6.45 6.30
CA GLN A 40 -1.74 6.31 5.09
C GLN A 40 -2.09 7.67 4.48
N LYS A 41 -2.29 7.70 3.17
CA LYS A 41 -2.64 8.91 2.43
C LYS A 41 -3.71 8.62 1.39
N TYR A 42 -4.62 9.58 1.20
CA TYR A 42 -5.56 9.53 0.08
C TYR A 42 -4.85 9.92 -1.21
N GLY A 43 -5.18 9.20 -2.29
CA GLY A 43 -4.55 9.36 -3.59
C GLY A 43 -5.47 8.98 -4.73
N GLU A 44 -4.87 8.49 -5.82
CA GLU A 44 -5.61 7.93 -6.94
C GLU A 44 -6.38 6.67 -6.52
N TRP A 45 -7.59 6.51 -7.05
CA TRP A 45 -8.35 5.27 -6.91
C TRP A 45 -7.69 4.15 -7.70
N VAL A 46 -7.39 3.05 -7.03
CA VAL A 46 -6.76 1.86 -7.63
C VAL A 46 -7.61 0.64 -7.30
N GLY A 47 -7.90 -0.15 -8.32
CA GLY A 47 -8.49 -1.48 -8.18
C GLY A 47 -7.42 -2.54 -7.94
N GLY A 48 -7.73 -3.50 -7.08
CA GLY A 48 -6.86 -4.62 -6.75
C GLY A 48 -7.62 -5.82 -6.17
N PRO A 49 -6.89 -6.83 -5.70
CA PRO A 49 -7.44 -8.08 -5.17
C PRO A 49 -8.39 -7.89 -3.99
N TYR A 50 -8.18 -6.83 -3.20
CA TYR A 50 -9.01 -6.50 -2.03
C TYR A 50 -10.07 -5.43 -2.31
N GLY A 51 -10.35 -5.15 -3.59
CA GLY A 51 -11.33 -4.15 -4.01
C GLY A 51 -10.70 -2.88 -4.56
N THR A 52 -11.51 -1.82 -4.64
CA THR A 52 -11.08 -0.51 -5.17
C THR A 52 -11.01 0.49 -4.03
N THR A 53 -9.84 1.07 -3.81
CA THR A 53 -9.59 2.05 -2.74
C THR A 53 -8.76 3.22 -3.26
N ASN A 54 -8.89 4.37 -2.62
CA ASN A 54 -8.01 5.52 -2.80
C ASN A 54 -7.01 5.69 -1.65
N ILE A 55 -6.88 4.68 -0.79
CA ILE A 55 -5.92 4.64 0.31
C ILE A 55 -4.58 4.11 -0.21
N TRP A 56 -3.52 4.80 0.17
CA TRP A 56 -2.13 4.43 -0.13
C TRP A 56 -1.34 4.29 1.16
N ASP A 57 -0.67 3.16 1.31
CA ASP A 57 0.11 2.81 2.48
C ASP A 57 1.55 3.26 2.33
N ASN A 58 2.02 4.08 3.27
CA ASN A 58 3.43 4.39 3.38
C ASN A 58 4.18 3.25 4.06
N ILE A 59 5.07 2.60 3.32
CA ILE A 59 5.82 1.42 3.77
C ILE A 59 7.31 1.70 4.02
N ALA A 60 7.75 2.92 3.71
CA ALA A 60 9.07 3.50 3.99
C ALA A 60 9.03 5.00 3.59
N PRO A 61 10.02 5.83 3.99
CA PRO A 61 10.04 7.26 3.64
C PRO A 61 9.86 7.51 2.13
N GLY A 62 8.74 8.12 1.75
CA GLY A 62 8.40 8.39 0.35
C GLY A 62 7.98 7.17 -0.48
N GLU A 63 7.88 5.99 0.12
CA GLU A 63 7.49 4.75 -0.56
C GLU A 63 6.04 4.38 -0.25
N TYR A 64 5.23 4.25 -1.28
CA TYR A 64 3.80 3.98 -1.18
C TYR A 64 3.37 2.77 -1.98
N VAL A 65 2.45 1.98 -1.42
CA VAL A 65 1.72 0.93 -2.13
C VAL A 65 0.23 1.19 -2.05
N ALA A 66 -0.53 0.74 -3.04
CA ALA A 66 -1.98 0.85 -2.97
C ALA A 66 -2.53 -0.18 -1.98
N ASP A 67 -3.38 0.27 -1.04
CA ASP A 67 -4.02 -0.56 -0.02
C ASP A 67 -4.88 -1.67 -0.66
N ALA A 68 -5.33 -1.47 -1.90
CA ALA A 68 -6.01 -2.48 -2.73
C ALA A 68 -5.26 -3.82 -2.87
N TYR A 69 -3.94 -3.83 -2.59
CA TYR A 69 -3.06 -5.00 -2.65
C TYR A 69 -2.51 -5.44 -1.30
N VAL A 70 -2.90 -4.81 -0.19
CA VAL A 70 -2.42 -5.12 1.16
C VAL A 70 -3.61 -5.60 1.99
N HIS A 71 -3.49 -6.76 2.62
CA HIS A 71 -4.55 -7.33 3.45
C HIS A 71 -4.54 -6.69 4.83
N THR A 72 -5.18 -5.53 4.95
CA THR A 72 -5.32 -4.79 6.22
C THR A 72 -6.53 -5.25 7.04
N GLY A 73 -7.52 -5.87 6.39
CA GLY A 73 -8.77 -6.33 7.01
C GLY A 73 -9.79 -5.21 7.26
N SER A 74 -9.60 -4.03 6.63
CA SER A 74 -10.45 -2.85 6.78
C SER A 74 -10.55 -2.11 5.45
N ASP A 75 -11.73 -1.57 5.13
CA ASP A 75 -11.91 -0.63 4.01
C ASP A 75 -11.54 0.82 4.39
N GLU A 76 -11.24 1.04 5.67
CA GLU A 76 -10.79 2.31 6.25
C GLU A 76 -9.31 2.27 6.60
N MET A 77 -8.74 3.45 6.89
CA MET A 77 -7.35 3.57 7.32
C MET A 77 -7.08 2.81 8.63
N VAL A 78 -6.08 1.93 8.61
CA VAL A 78 -5.58 1.18 9.77
C VAL A 78 -4.37 1.84 10.45
N ALA A 79 -3.85 2.91 9.86
CA ALA A 79 -2.72 3.69 10.34
C ALA A 79 -3.04 5.20 10.33
N PRO A 80 -2.32 6.03 11.11
CA PRO A 80 -2.53 7.47 11.08
C PRO A 80 -2.29 8.06 9.68
N ARG A 81 -2.92 9.20 9.40
CA ARG A 81 -2.67 9.93 8.15
C ARG A 81 -1.24 10.43 8.08
N CYS A 82 -0.61 10.31 6.91
CA CYS A 82 0.68 10.95 6.66
C CYS A 82 0.52 12.48 6.71
N SER A 83 1.49 13.15 7.34
CA SER A 83 1.61 14.61 7.40
C SER A 83 1.89 15.23 6.04
#